data_AF-A0A1I0PS51-F1
#
_entry.id   AF-A0A1I0PS51-F1
#
_cell.length_a   1.000
_cell.length_b   1.000
_cell.length_c   1.000
_cell.angle_alpha   90.00
_cell.angle_beta   90.00
_cell.angle_gamma   90.00
#
_symmetry.space_group_name_H-M   'P 1'
#
loop_
_entity.id
_entity.type
_entity.pdbx_description
1 polymer ?
#
loop_
_entity_poly.entity_id
_entity_poly.type
_entity_poly.pdbx_seq_one_letter_code
_entity_poly.pdbx_strand_id
1 'polypeptide(L)'
;MRLRHLPLALALAAGCLATGPAANASSSAAAFDAALAAGHAPAFALEYDGVMHQIAGLDRLEVELEGPDGQPGAIYAAQVDGRPATIVRLGDRLDIAYDDEKASAAGRAKRSGEWIPDYAGLDDLAGMGDENPPDPEADQPGGDGLNVWIFLHDNANEPDHARFVNWYTAWWLKEMKNDVIPGKPVRVFLKTRVPGLTDLDYHAGTQVERLHDVHLRGFEYVDGVGGHPGPLTRYMLFVDKPAGNWGSNAVGVALDRGKSAMASRTGPRHIVAHELGHTIGGVHEHAQTFPCASSMAGYVLATISCRWYTSANQRNIREFLTPLL
;
A
#
# COMPACT_ATOMS: atom_id res chain seq x y z
N MET A 1 -88.03 -28.22 19.44
CA MET A 1 -88.60 -27.59 18.22
C MET A 1 -87.95 -26.21 18.06
N ARG A 2 -87.32 -25.97 16.91
CA ARG A 2 -86.74 -24.71 16.37
C ARG A 2 -85.42 -24.15 16.93
N LEU A 3 -84.42 -24.23 16.03
CA LEU A 3 -83.17 -23.46 15.92
C LEU A 3 -83.40 -21.95 16.09
N ARG A 4 -82.33 -21.20 16.48
CA ARG A 4 -81.66 -20.23 15.59
C ARG A 4 -80.49 -19.48 16.26
N HIS A 5 -79.34 -19.57 15.57
CA HIS A 5 -78.33 -18.52 15.31
C HIS A 5 -77.25 -18.18 16.36
N LEU A 6 -76.07 -18.75 16.11
CA LEU A 6 -74.74 -18.15 16.38
C LEU A 6 -74.61 -16.75 15.74
N PRO A 7 -73.77 -15.89 16.33
CA PRO A 7 -72.83 -15.11 15.56
C PRO A 7 -71.39 -15.50 15.90
N LEU A 8 -70.67 -15.82 14.83
CA LEU A 8 -69.24 -16.03 14.73
C LEU A 8 -68.53 -14.68 15.00
N ALA A 9 -67.82 -14.55 16.12
CA ALA A 9 -66.88 -13.45 16.33
C ALA A 9 -65.46 -13.97 16.03
N LEU A 10 -64.99 -13.60 14.84
CA LEU A 10 -63.64 -13.84 14.35
C LEU A 10 -62.67 -13.00 15.19
N ALA A 11 -61.94 -13.61 16.12
CA ALA A 11 -60.81 -12.96 16.79
C ALA A 11 -59.62 -12.98 15.82
N LEU A 12 -59.32 -11.82 15.21
CA LEU A 12 -58.05 -11.60 14.52
C LEU A 12 -56.92 -11.68 15.57
N ALA A 13 -56.18 -12.79 15.56
CA ALA A 13 -54.86 -12.83 16.16
C ALA A 13 -53.92 -11.99 15.28
N ALA A 14 -53.73 -10.73 15.66
CA ALA A 14 -52.63 -9.92 15.15
C ALA A 14 -51.32 -10.52 15.66
N GLY A 15 -50.76 -11.45 14.89
CA GLY A 15 -49.40 -11.92 15.09
C GLY A 15 -48.45 -10.76 14.86
N CYS A 16 -47.93 -10.18 15.94
CA CYS A 16 -46.74 -9.36 15.88
C CYS A 16 -45.61 -10.25 15.35
N LEU A 17 -45.38 -10.22 14.04
CA LEU A 17 -44.10 -10.60 13.48
C LEU A 17 -43.08 -9.61 14.04
N ALA A 18 -42.42 -10.01 15.12
CA ALA A 18 -41.18 -9.40 15.54
C ALA A 18 -40.22 -9.56 14.37
N THR A 19 -40.08 -8.49 13.57
CA THR A 19 -38.93 -8.32 12.70
C THR A 19 -37.74 -8.28 13.63
N GLY A 20 -37.06 -9.42 13.80
CA GLY A 20 -35.74 -9.44 14.40
C GLY A 20 -34.86 -8.42 13.68
N PRO A 21 -33.89 -7.80 14.36
CA PRO A 21 -32.94 -6.95 13.68
C PRO A 21 -32.38 -7.77 12.52
N ALA A 22 -32.42 -7.21 11.31
CA ALA A 22 -31.75 -7.80 10.17
C ALA A 22 -30.37 -8.22 10.66
N ALA A 23 -30.05 -9.51 10.59
CA ALA A 23 -28.72 -9.98 10.89
C ALA A 23 -27.79 -9.17 9.99
N ASN A 24 -27.08 -8.19 10.56
CA ASN A 24 -26.02 -7.49 9.87
C ASN A 24 -25.11 -8.61 9.40
N ALA A 25 -25.09 -8.88 8.10
CA ALA A 25 -24.09 -9.76 7.52
C ALA A 25 -22.75 -9.17 7.97
N SER A 26 -22.10 -9.82 8.93
CA SER A 26 -20.85 -9.30 9.47
C SER A 26 -19.90 -9.22 8.30
N SER A 27 -19.31 -8.05 8.04
CA SER A 27 -18.28 -7.95 7.01
C SER A 27 -17.21 -9.01 7.26
N SER A 28 -16.53 -9.49 6.22
CA SER A 28 -15.43 -10.45 6.37
C SER A 28 -14.40 -9.99 7.40
N ALA A 29 -14.19 -8.68 7.52
CA ALA A 29 -13.40 -8.06 8.57
C ALA A 29 -13.93 -8.36 9.99
N ALA A 30 -15.22 -8.15 10.25
CA ALA A 30 -15.82 -8.41 11.56
C ALA A 30 -15.82 -9.92 11.91
N ALA A 31 -16.04 -10.79 10.92
CA ALA A 31 -15.92 -12.24 11.11
C ALA A 31 -14.48 -12.67 11.44
N PHE A 32 -13.50 -12.08 10.74
CA PHE A 32 -12.07 -12.28 11.01
C PHE A 32 -11.69 -11.82 12.43
N ASP A 33 -12.11 -10.62 12.82
CA ASP A 33 -11.85 -10.06 14.15
C ASP A 33 -12.49 -10.93 15.26
N ALA A 34 -13.70 -11.45 15.03
CA ALA A 34 -14.36 -12.38 15.96
C ALA A 34 -13.60 -13.70 16.10
N ALA A 35 -13.08 -14.26 15.00
CA ALA A 35 -12.28 -15.48 15.03
C ALA A 35 -10.96 -15.29 15.81
N LEU A 36 -10.31 -14.13 15.62
CA LEU A 36 -9.13 -13.74 16.40
C LEU A 36 -9.43 -13.62 17.90
N ALA A 37 -10.51 -12.91 18.25
CA ALA A 37 -10.91 -12.68 19.64
C ALA A 37 -11.30 -13.97 20.37
N ALA A 38 -11.87 -14.94 19.66
CA ALA A 38 -12.22 -16.24 20.20
C ALA A 38 -10.99 -17.16 20.41
N GLY A 39 -9.79 -16.73 20.02
CA GLY A 39 -8.56 -17.51 20.22
C GLY A 39 -8.48 -18.74 19.31
N HIS A 40 -9.12 -18.73 18.14
CA HIS A 40 -9.11 -19.81 17.15
C HIS A 40 -7.76 -19.91 16.40
N ALA A 41 -6.65 -19.96 17.13
CA ALA A 41 -5.37 -20.39 16.61
C ALA A 41 -5.26 -21.91 16.84
N PRO A 42 -5.19 -22.76 15.81
CA PRO A 42 -4.45 -22.47 14.58
C PRO A 42 -5.26 -22.33 13.29
N ALA A 43 -6.59 -22.50 13.28
CA ALA A 43 -7.39 -22.45 12.05
C ALA A 43 -8.88 -22.07 12.25
N PHE A 44 -9.47 -21.40 11.27
CA PHE A 44 -10.90 -21.06 11.22
C PHE A 44 -11.40 -20.87 9.78
N ALA A 45 -12.72 -20.96 9.59
CA ALA A 45 -13.37 -20.69 8.32
C ALA A 45 -13.79 -19.21 8.23
N LEU A 46 -13.60 -18.59 7.07
CA LEU A 46 -13.94 -17.19 6.84
C LEU A 46 -14.61 -17.03 5.46
N GLU A 47 -15.76 -16.36 5.42
CA GLU A 47 -16.34 -15.94 4.14
C GLU A 47 -15.64 -14.66 3.65
N TYR A 48 -15.07 -14.70 2.46
CA TYR A 48 -14.43 -13.56 1.80
C TYR A 48 -14.77 -13.59 0.30
N ASP A 49 -15.19 -12.44 -0.26
CA ASP A 49 -15.68 -12.32 -1.65
C ASP A 49 -16.75 -13.37 -2.05
N GLY A 50 -17.62 -13.74 -1.09
CA GLY A 50 -18.70 -14.72 -1.29
C GLY A 50 -18.23 -16.18 -1.34
N VAL A 51 -16.97 -16.44 -0.98
CA VAL A 51 -16.38 -17.78 -0.93
C VAL A 51 -15.91 -18.10 0.50
N MET A 52 -16.17 -19.32 0.95
CA MET A 52 -15.66 -19.80 2.24
C MET A 52 -14.22 -20.27 2.09
N HIS A 53 -13.32 -19.67 2.86
CA HIS A 53 -11.91 -19.98 2.92
C HIS A 53 -11.53 -20.60 4.26
N GLN A 54 -10.58 -21.54 4.26
CA GLN A 54 -9.95 -22.06 5.47
C GLN A 54 -8.67 -21.28 5.76
N ILE A 55 -8.67 -20.51 6.84
CA ILE A 55 -7.51 -19.75 7.32
C ILE A 55 -6.77 -20.59 8.35
N ALA A 56 -5.44 -20.71 8.22
CA ALA A 56 -4.60 -21.39 9.19
C ALA A 56 -3.22 -20.74 9.35
N GLY A 57 -2.54 -21.01 10.47
CA GLY A 57 -1.14 -20.62 10.68
C GLY A 57 -0.93 -19.10 10.65
N LEU A 58 -1.87 -18.36 11.23
CA LEU A 58 -1.87 -16.90 11.21
C LEU A 58 -0.71 -16.35 12.07
N ASP A 59 0.15 -15.56 11.45
CA ASP A 59 1.26 -14.86 12.11
C ASP A 59 1.17 -13.36 11.81
N ARG A 60 1.18 -12.53 12.85
CA ARG A 60 1.03 -11.07 12.69
C ARG A 60 2.39 -10.46 12.41
N LEU A 61 2.48 -9.71 11.31
CA LEU A 61 3.66 -8.91 11.02
C LEU A 61 3.69 -7.70 11.97
N GLU A 62 4.73 -7.60 12.82
CA GLU A 62 4.95 -6.43 13.68
C GLU A 62 5.43 -5.24 12.84
N VAL A 63 4.48 -4.58 12.18
CA VAL A 63 4.64 -3.30 11.49
C VAL A 63 3.51 -2.39 11.91
N GLU A 64 3.76 -1.09 11.90
CA GLU A 64 2.71 -0.09 12.14
C GLU A 64 2.12 0.29 10.80
N LEU A 65 0.82 0.02 10.63
CA LEU A 65 0.05 0.39 9.46
C LEU A 65 -1.08 1.31 9.91
N GLU A 66 -1.23 2.46 9.28
CA GLU A 66 -2.35 3.37 9.51
C GLU A 66 -3.08 3.64 8.20
N GLY A 67 -4.41 3.52 8.25
CA GLY A 67 -5.28 3.78 7.10
C GLY A 67 -5.60 5.27 6.92
N PRO A 68 -6.31 5.62 5.83
CA PRO A 68 -6.63 7.00 5.49
C PRO A 68 -7.36 7.80 6.56
N ASP A 69 -8.22 7.13 7.33
CA ASP A 69 -9.00 7.73 8.40
C ASP A 69 -8.33 7.63 9.78
N GLY A 70 -7.02 7.35 9.83
CA GLY A 70 -6.25 7.19 11.07
C GLY A 70 -6.48 5.86 11.79
N GLN A 71 -7.25 4.94 11.19
CA GLN A 71 -7.52 3.64 11.78
C GLN A 71 -6.29 2.74 11.70
N PRO A 72 -5.92 2.03 12.78
CA PRO A 72 -4.82 1.09 12.74
C PRO A 72 -5.16 -0.08 11.81
N GLY A 73 -4.15 -0.55 11.09
CA GLY A 73 -4.18 -1.74 10.28
C GLY A 73 -3.29 -2.84 10.84
N ALA A 74 -3.44 -4.04 10.28
CA ALA A 74 -2.60 -5.18 10.58
C ALA A 74 -2.37 -6.02 9.31
N ILE A 75 -1.19 -6.59 9.23
CA ILE A 75 -0.79 -7.51 8.16
C ILE A 75 -0.50 -8.85 8.80
N TYR A 76 -1.01 -9.92 8.20
CA TYR A 76 -0.81 -11.28 8.66
C TYR A 76 -0.27 -12.15 7.53
N ALA A 77 0.72 -12.97 7.83
CA ALA A 77 1.05 -14.13 7.02
C ALA A 77 0.13 -15.29 7.44
N ALA A 78 -0.42 -16.01 6.47
CA ALA A 78 -1.33 -17.13 6.73
C ALA A 78 -1.20 -18.22 5.65
N GLN A 79 -1.84 -19.36 5.91
CA GLN A 79 -2.26 -20.30 4.90
C GLN A 79 -3.76 -20.10 4.65
N VAL A 80 -4.15 -19.84 3.41
CA VAL A 80 -5.54 -19.76 2.98
C VAL A 80 -5.81 -20.91 2.01
N ASP A 81 -6.71 -21.82 2.39
CA ASP A 81 -6.99 -23.07 1.67
C ASP A 81 -5.72 -23.89 1.40
N GLY A 82 -4.79 -23.88 2.36
CA GLY A 82 -3.50 -24.58 2.27
C GLY A 82 -2.46 -23.90 1.38
N ARG A 83 -2.72 -22.67 0.90
CA ARG A 83 -1.78 -21.87 0.09
C ARG A 83 -1.25 -20.68 0.88
N PRO A 84 0.06 -20.36 0.80
CA PRO A 84 0.61 -19.18 1.47
C PRO A 84 -0.05 -17.91 0.95
N ALA A 85 -0.48 -17.06 1.87
CA ALA A 85 -1.17 -15.83 1.57
C ALA A 85 -0.87 -14.75 2.62
N THR A 86 -1.07 -13.51 2.20
CA THR A 86 -1.02 -12.34 3.05
C THR A 86 -2.43 -11.79 3.22
N ILE A 87 -2.81 -11.55 4.48
CA ILE A 87 -4.09 -10.96 4.85
C ILE A 87 -3.84 -9.56 5.37
N VAL A 88 -4.49 -8.56 4.79
CA VAL A 88 -4.46 -7.18 5.28
C VAL A 88 -5.81 -6.82 5.89
N ARG A 89 -5.78 -6.39 7.14
CA ARG A 89 -6.93 -5.90 7.89
C ARG A 89 -6.77 -4.39 8.08
N LEU A 90 -7.68 -3.58 7.53
CA LEU A 90 -7.60 -2.11 7.62
C LEU A 90 -9.01 -1.50 7.77
N GLY A 91 -9.28 -0.82 8.89
CA GLY A 91 -10.57 -0.14 9.11
C GLY A 91 -11.74 -1.12 9.23
N ASP A 92 -12.63 -1.18 8.25
CA ASP A 92 -13.70 -2.19 8.11
C ASP A 92 -13.45 -3.18 6.95
N ARG A 93 -12.28 -3.06 6.30
CA ARG A 93 -11.87 -3.87 5.17
C ARG A 93 -10.91 -4.97 5.57
N LEU A 94 -10.97 -6.03 4.78
CA LEU A 94 -10.07 -7.16 4.79
C LEU A 94 -9.72 -7.42 3.32
N ASP A 95 -8.48 -7.77 3.02
CA ASP A 95 -8.07 -8.27 1.72
C ASP A 95 -7.16 -9.48 1.89
N ILE A 96 -7.30 -10.47 1.01
CA ILE A 96 -6.50 -11.70 0.99
C ILE A 96 -5.78 -11.77 -0.36
N ALA A 97 -4.45 -11.88 -0.35
CA ALA A 97 -3.65 -12.05 -1.55
C ALA A 97 -2.76 -13.27 -1.41
N TYR A 98 -2.76 -14.14 -2.42
CA TYR A 98 -1.92 -15.32 -2.43
C TYR A 98 -0.48 -15.00 -2.85
N ASP A 99 0.49 -15.62 -2.20
CA ASP A 99 1.90 -15.38 -2.47
C ASP A 99 2.35 -16.00 -3.80
N ASP A 100 1.67 -17.04 -4.28
CA ASP A 100 1.96 -17.76 -5.53
C ASP A 100 1.22 -17.20 -6.76
N GLU A 101 0.37 -16.19 -6.60
CA GLU A 101 -0.33 -15.58 -7.72
C GLU A 101 0.65 -14.90 -8.69
N LYS A 102 0.94 -15.60 -9.79
CA LYS A 102 1.38 -14.99 -11.04
C LYS A 102 0.21 -14.16 -11.55
N ALA A 103 0.22 -12.87 -11.28
CA ALA A 103 -0.81 -11.96 -11.74
C ALA A 103 -1.02 -12.15 -13.26
N SER A 104 -2.23 -12.54 -13.64
CA SER A 104 -2.62 -12.68 -15.04
C SER A 104 -2.55 -11.30 -15.70
N ALA A 105 -1.63 -11.14 -16.65
CA ALA A 105 -1.49 -9.93 -17.48
C ALA A 105 -2.70 -9.68 -18.43
N ALA A 106 -3.82 -10.36 -18.22
CA ALA A 106 -4.91 -10.50 -19.19
C ALA A 106 -5.88 -9.30 -19.24
N GLY A 107 -5.58 -8.18 -18.58
CA GLY A 107 -6.52 -7.05 -18.46
C GLY A 107 -6.07 -5.68 -18.97
N ARG A 108 -4.83 -5.48 -19.47
CA ARG A 108 -4.37 -4.12 -19.84
C ARG A 108 -3.85 -4.00 -21.26
N ALA A 109 -4.30 -2.93 -21.90
CA ALA A 109 -4.22 -2.63 -23.31
C ALA A 109 -2.78 -2.56 -23.86
N LYS A 110 -2.65 -3.02 -25.10
CA LYS A 110 -1.46 -2.89 -25.96
C LYS A 110 -0.99 -1.43 -26.10
N ARG A 111 0.32 -1.29 -26.33
CA ARG A 111 1.13 -0.20 -26.97
C ARG A 111 2.25 0.22 -25.99
N SER A 112 3.51 0.41 -26.37
CA SER A 112 4.23 0.44 -27.65
C SER A 112 5.73 0.41 -27.36
N GLY A 113 6.53 -0.13 -28.28
CA GLY A 113 7.90 0.32 -28.50
C GLY A 113 9.01 -0.32 -27.65
N GLU A 114 10.01 -0.80 -28.36
CA GLU A 114 11.34 -1.24 -27.96
C GLU A 114 11.98 -0.37 -26.85
N TRP A 115 12.44 -1.04 -25.79
CA TRP A 115 12.97 -0.43 -24.56
C TRP A 115 14.47 -0.17 -24.69
N ILE A 116 14.85 1.09 -24.50
CA ILE A 116 16.19 1.51 -24.09
C ILE A 116 16.03 2.00 -22.65
N PRO A 117 16.86 1.55 -21.68
CA PRO A 117 16.82 2.09 -20.32
C PRO A 117 17.10 3.59 -20.38
N ASP A 118 16.07 4.40 -20.16
CA ASP A 118 16.21 5.83 -19.95
C ASP A 118 16.52 6.04 -18.47
N TYR A 119 17.75 6.47 -18.20
CA TYR A 119 18.26 6.79 -16.86
C TYR A 119 17.72 8.16 -16.44
N ALA A 120 16.40 8.30 -16.34
CA ALA A 120 15.77 9.51 -15.86
C ALA A 120 16.01 9.63 -14.35
N GLY A 121 17.10 10.28 -13.97
CA GLY A 121 17.40 10.58 -12.56
C GLY A 121 18.75 11.26 -12.31
N LEU A 122 19.75 11.06 -13.18
CA LEU A 122 21.08 11.66 -13.00
C LEU A 122 21.28 12.95 -13.79
N ASP A 123 20.82 13.04 -15.05
CA ASP A 123 21.09 14.21 -15.89
C ASP A 123 20.25 15.45 -15.51
N ASP A 124 19.08 15.27 -14.88
CA ASP A 124 18.22 16.39 -14.44
C ASP A 124 18.69 17.06 -13.13
N LEU A 125 19.53 16.38 -12.34
CA LEU A 125 20.15 16.98 -11.14
C LEU A 125 21.38 17.82 -11.46
N ALA A 126 22.01 17.62 -12.63
CA ALA A 126 23.20 18.38 -13.05
C ALA A 126 22.85 19.78 -13.60
N GLY A 127 21.57 20.07 -13.85
CA GLY A 127 21.09 21.34 -14.39
C GLY A 127 20.52 22.33 -13.37
N MET A 128 20.30 21.92 -12.12
CA MET A 128 19.86 22.82 -11.06
C MET A 128 21.07 23.55 -10.48
N GLY A 129 21.05 24.88 -10.52
CA GLY A 129 22.06 25.71 -9.87
C GLY A 129 22.17 25.38 -8.38
N ASP A 130 23.27 25.82 -7.76
CA ASP A 130 23.75 25.57 -6.39
C ASP A 130 22.74 25.78 -5.21
N GLU A 131 21.48 26.08 -5.49
CA GLU A 131 20.43 26.27 -4.49
C GLU A 131 19.43 25.10 -4.53
N ASN A 132 19.86 23.93 -4.05
CA ASN A 132 18.88 22.95 -3.58
C ASN A 132 17.99 23.64 -2.53
N PRO A 133 16.65 23.57 -2.64
CA PRO A 133 15.79 24.18 -1.64
C PRO A 133 16.16 23.64 -0.24
N PRO A 134 16.19 24.48 0.79
CA PRO A 134 16.54 24.05 2.15
C PRO A 134 15.69 22.84 2.54
N ASP A 135 16.33 21.76 3.00
CA ASP A 135 15.62 20.60 3.52
C ASP A 135 14.96 20.99 4.86
N PRO A 136 13.61 21.09 4.93
CA PRO A 136 12.92 21.51 6.15
C PRO A 136 13.07 20.51 7.29
N GLU A 137 13.59 19.31 7.01
CA GLU A 137 13.80 18.24 7.98
C GLU A 137 15.25 18.10 8.44
N ALA A 138 16.18 18.92 7.94
CA ALA A 138 17.60 18.79 8.23
C ALA A 138 17.91 18.79 9.73
N ASP A 139 17.17 19.59 10.51
CA ASP A 139 17.34 19.73 11.96
C ASP A 139 16.29 18.96 12.78
N GLN A 140 15.39 18.21 12.14
CA GLN A 140 14.34 17.48 12.84
C GLN A 140 14.92 16.21 13.49
N PRO A 141 14.61 15.93 14.77
CA PRO A 141 15.14 14.76 15.48
C PRO A 141 14.67 13.43 14.86
N GLY A 142 13.56 13.44 14.13
CA GLY A 142 12.99 12.26 13.47
C GLY A 142 12.42 11.21 14.45
N GLY A 143 12.04 10.07 13.88
CA GLY A 143 11.60 8.88 14.63
C GLY A 143 12.67 7.78 14.65
N ASP A 144 12.42 6.75 15.45
CA ASP A 144 13.30 5.58 15.65
C ASP A 144 13.21 4.52 14.54
N GLY A 145 12.55 4.84 13.42
CA GLY A 145 12.15 3.89 12.41
C GLY A 145 11.90 4.53 11.05
N LEU A 146 11.86 3.71 10.00
CA LEU A 146 11.49 4.14 8.66
C LEU A 146 9.99 4.48 8.64
N ASN A 147 9.66 5.75 8.39
CA ASN A 147 8.28 6.24 8.33
C ASN A 147 7.91 6.57 6.89
N VAL A 148 7.01 5.80 6.29
CA VAL A 148 6.57 6.01 4.90
C VAL A 148 5.15 6.51 4.86
N TRP A 149 4.98 7.73 4.35
CA TRP A 149 3.70 8.38 4.15
C TRP A 149 3.29 8.27 2.68
N ILE A 150 2.27 7.47 2.41
CA ILE A 150 1.72 7.26 1.08
C ILE A 150 0.43 8.07 0.96
N PHE A 151 0.44 9.05 0.08
CA PHE A 151 -0.71 9.89 -0.26
C PHE A 151 -1.32 9.35 -1.55
N LEU A 152 -2.54 8.81 -1.47
CA LEU A 152 -3.29 8.45 -2.67
C LEU A 152 -3.89 9.73 -3.24
N HIS A 153 -3.46 10.07 -4.45
CA HIS A 153 -4.01 11.18 -5.20
C HIS A 153 -5.52 10.98 -5.42
N ASP A 154 -6.29 12.06 -5.49
CA ASP A 154 -7.75 12.03 -5.59
C ASP A 154 -8.23 11.32 -6.87
N ASN A 155 -7.37 11.26 -7.88
CA ASN A 155 -7.61 10.52 -9.12
C ASN A 155 -7.03 9.10 -9.14
N ALA A 156 -6.39 8.61 -8.07
CA ALA A 156 -5.64 7.35 -8.05
C ALA A 156 -6.48 6.11 -8.41
N ASN A 157 -7.80 6.22 -8.26
CA ASN A 157 -8.76 5.16 -8.59
C ASN A 157 -8.48 3.85 -7.83
N GLU A 158 -8.09 3.99 -6.55
CA GLU A 158 -7.86 2.89 -5.60
C GLU A 158 -8.82 2.97 -4.41
N PRO A 159 -10.10 2.59 -4.59
CA PRO A 159 -11.11 2.69 -3.54
C PRO A 159 -10.96 1.62 -2.44
N ASP A 160 -10.16 0.58 -2.69
CA ASP A 160 -9.91 -0.50 -1.74
C ASP A 160 -8.49 -0.38 -1.18
N HIS A 161 -8.40 0.26 -0.01
CA HIS A 161 -7.13 0.53 0.65
C HIS A 161 -6.48 -0.72 1.25
N ALA A 162 -7.27 -1.73 1.66
CA ALA A 162 -6.71 -2.99 2.15
C ALA A 162 -6.04 -3.74 0.98
N ARG A 163 -6.71 -3.80 -0.17
CA ARG A 163 -6.14 -4.35 -1.40
C ARG A 163 -4.93 -3.57 -1.88
N PHE A 164 -4.96 -2.23 -1.84
CA PHE A 164 -3.80 -1.40 -2.19
C PHE A 164 -2.57 -1.78 -1.35
N VAL A 165 -2.73 -1.82 -0.02
CA VAL A 165 -1.66 -2.18 0.92
C VAL A 165 -1.15 -3.59 0.62
N ASN A 166 -2.06 -4.57 0.46
CA ASN A 166 -1.68 -5.95 0.19
C ASN A 166 -0.92 -6.11 -1.14
N TRP A 167 -1.39 -5.41 -2.17
CA TRP A 167 -0.83 -5.50 -3.50
C TRP A 167 0.56 -4.88 -3.59
N TYR A 168 0.72 -3.65 -3.09
CA TYR A 168 1.92 -2.83 -3.30
C TYR A 168 2.92 -2.86 -2.14
N THR A 169 2.46 -3.04 -0.90
CA THR A 169 3.31 -2.74 0.28
C THR A 169 3.54 -3.94 1.20
N ALA A 170 2.62 -4.89 1.32
CA ALA A 170 2.68 -5.89 2.37
C ALA A 170 3.90 -6.83 2.25
N TRP A 171 4.22 -7.30 1.04
CA TRP A 171 5.42 -8.10 0.78
C TRP A 171 6.71 -7.30 1.03
N TRP A 172 6.71 -6.01 0.67
CA TRP A 172 7.85 -5.11 0.85
C TRP A 172 8.09 -4.84 2.34
N LEU A 173 7.03 -4.61 3.12
CA LEU A 173 7.10 -4.47 4.58
C LEU A 173 7.67 -5.71 5.25
N LYS A 174 7.24 -6.90 4.80
CA LYS A 174 7.77 -8.18 5.28
C LYS A 174 9.27 -8.30 5.01
N GLU A 175 9.72 -7.97 3.79
CA GLU A 175 11.14 -7.99 3.44
C GLU A 175 11.95 -6.95 4.21
N MET A 176 11.45 -5.71 4.31
CA MET A 176 12.13 -4.64 5.05
C MET A 176 12.37 -5.05 6.51
N LYS A 177 11.35 -5.61 7.16
CA LYS A 177 11.44 -6.09 8.54
C LYS A 177 12.33 -7.32 8.69
N ASN A 178 12.19 -8.32 7.83
CA ASN A 178 12.84 -9.62 8.07
C ASN A 178 14.28 -9.64 7.57
N ASP A 179 14.53 -8.97 6.43
CA ASP A 179 15.77 -9.13 5.68
C ASP A 179 16.58 -7.85 5.64
N VAL A 180 15.97 -6.66 5.51
CA VAL A 180 16.72 -5.41 5.30
C VAL A 180 17.15 -4.74 6.61
N ILE A 181 16.23 -4.44 7.51
CA ILE A 181 16.49 -3.74 8.79
C ILE A 181 15.84 -4.49 9.96
N PRO A 182 16.28 -5.73 10.25
CA PRO A 182 15.70 -6.54 11.31
C PRO A 182 15.76 -5.87 12.67
N GLY A 183 14.63 -5.92 13.39
CA GLY A 183 14.48 -5.33 14.72
C GLY A 183 14.30 -3.80 14.74
N LYS A 184 14.22 -3.15 13.58
CA LYS A 184 13.95 -1.71 13.48
C LYS A 184 12.48 -1.47 13.05
N PRO A 185 11.79 -0.47 13.61
CA PRO A 185 10.43 -0.16 13.21
C PRO A 185 10.32 0.28 11.74
N VAL A 186 9.30 -0.24 11.07
CA VAL A 186 8.88 0.22 9.74
C VAL A 186 7.40 0.56 9.84
N ARG A 187 7.06 1.81 9.49
CA ARG A 187 5.71 2.36 9.62
C ARG A 187 5.20 2.85 8.27
N VAL A 188 3.95 2.52 7.95
CA VAL A 188 3.29 2.98 6.72
C VAL A 188 1.99 3.69 7.09
N PHE A 189 1.88 4.94 6.65
CA PHE A 189 0.72 5.78 6.82
C PHE A 189 0.10 6.03 5.46
N LEU A 190 -1.10 5.51 5.23
CA LEU A 190 -1.85 5.77 4.01
C LEU A 190 -2.76 6.98 4.25
N LYS A 191 -2.76 7.96 3.34
CA LYS A 191 -3.57 9.17 3.42
C LYS A 191 -4.31 9.44 2.12
N THR A 192 -5.48 10.07 2.23
CA THR A 192 -6.33 10.47 1.10
C THR A 192 -6.88 11.86 1.38
N ARG A 193 -7.27 12.62 0.34
CA ARG A 193 -7.96 13.90 0.49
C ARG A 193 -7.21 14.91 1.38
N VAL A 194 -5.90 15.00 1.19
CA VAL A 194 -5.03 15.98 1.85
C VAL A 194 -4.92 17.20 0.93
N PRO A 195 -5.53 18.35 1.27
CA PRO A 195 -5.53 19.54 0.42
C PRO A 195 -4.12 20.01 0.08
N GLY A 196 -3.90 20.34 -1.18
CA GLY A 196 -2.60 20.71 -1.74
C GLY A 196 -1.72 19.50 -2.10
N LEU A 197 -1.93 18.30 -1.56
CA LEU A 197 -1.04 17.16 -1.78
C LEU A 197 -1.70 16.05 -2.60
N THR A 198 -2.90 15.59 -2.21
CA THR A 198 -3.61 14.56 -2.98
C THR A 198 -4.38 15.12 -4.16
N ASP A 199 -4.49 16.44 -4.28
CA ASP A 199 -5.02 17.17 -5.44
C ASP A 199 -3.92 17.92 -6.21
N LEU A 200 -2.65 17.61 -5.94
CA LEU A 200 -1.50 18.21 -6.62
C LEU A 200 -1.59 17.97 -8.13
N ASP A 201 -1.48 19.04 -8.94
CA ASP A 201 -1.32 18.91 -10.39
C ASP A 201 0.09 18.39 -10.74
N TYR A 202 0.24 17.07 -10.62
CA TYR A 202 1.50 16.37 -10.85
C TYR A 202 1.91 16.30 -12.33
N HIS A 203 1.06 16.78 -13.26
CA HIS A 203 1.39 16.91 -14.68
C HIS A 203 2.05 18.25 -15.02
N ALA A 204 1.88 19.26 -14.16
CA ALA A 204 2.47 20.58 -14.37
C ALA A 204 3.96 20.61 -13.99
N GLY A 205 4.72 21.47 -14.67
CA GLY A 205 6.16 21.65 -14.40
C GLY A 205 6.99 20.42 -14.75
N THR A 206 8.21 20.39 -14.22
CA THR A 206 9.15 19.27 -14.33
C THR A 206 8.88 18.21 -13.26
N GLN A 207 9.37 16.98 -13.49
CA GLN A 207 9.27 15.92 -12.47
C GLN A 207 9.95 16.28 -11.15
N VAL A 208 11.10 16.97 -11.21
CA VAL A 208 11.89 17.34 -10.03
C VAL A 208 11.13 18.37 -9.18
N GLU A 209 10.55 19.39 -9.81
CA GLU A 209 9.68 20.35 -9.13
C GLU A 209 8.50 19.67 -8.42
N ARG A 210 7.85 18.70 -9.08
CA ARG A 210 6.73 17.95 -8.50
C ARG A 210 7.16 17.02 -7.36
N LEU A 211 8.34 16.42 -7.44
CA LEU A 211 8.91 15.67 -6.33
C LEU A 211 9.20 16.58 -5.12
N HIS A 212 9.76 17.77 -5.34
CA HIS A 212 9.93 18.76 -4.28
C HIS A 212 8.60 19.22 -3.67
N ASP A 213 7.56 19.44 -4.48
CA ASP A 213 6.21 19.73 -3.97
C ASP A 213 5.69 18.61 -3.05
N VAL A 214 5.88 17.33 -3.44
CA VAL A 214 5.48 16.18 -2.63
C VAL A 214 6.26 16.14 -1.31
N HIS A 215 7.57 16.42 -1.34
CA HIS A 215 8.37 16.50 -0.12
C HIS A 215 7.87 17.62 0.80
N LEU A 216 7.81 18.87 0.32
CA LEU A 216 7.48 20.03 1.15
C LEU A 216 6.07 19.92 1.74
N ARG A 217 5.07 19.58 0.91
CA ARG A 217 3.67 19.45 1.37
C ARG A 217 3.47 18.21 2.24
N GLY A 218 4.23 17.15 1.98
CA GLY A 218 4.27 15.96 2.84
C GLY A 218 4.79 16.29 4.23
N PHE A 219 5.91 17.02 4.30
CA PHE A 219 6.48 17.54 5.54
C PHE A 219 5.47 18.42 6.29
N GLU A 220 4.90 19.43 5.63
CA GLU A 220 3.91 20.34 6.22
C GLU A 220 2.70 19.59 6.79
N TYR A 221 2.21 18.59 6.05
CA TYR A 221 1.10 17.76 6.52
C TYR A 221 1.49 16.95 7.76
N VAL A 222 2.63 16.25 7.71
CA VAL A 222 3.07 15.36 8.80
C VAL A 222 3.35 16.15 10.06
N ASP A 223 4.04 17.29 9.97
CA ASP A 223 4.26 18.21 11.09
C ASP A 223 2.92 18.74 11.63
N GLY A 224 2.02 19.16 10.73
CA GLY A 224 0.71 19.72 11.09
C GLY A 224 -0.22 18.74 11.82
N VAL A 225 -0.09 17.43 11.60
CA VAL A 225 -0.84 16.40 12.33
C VAL A 225 -0.12 15.89 13.57
N GLY A 226 1.00 16.52 13.97
CA GLY A 226 1.80 16.10 15.12
C GLY A 226 2.62 14.83 14.89
N GLY A 227 2.85 14.48 13.62
CA GLY A 227 3.86 13.50 13.24
C GLY A 227 5.27 14.01 13.53
N HIS A 228 6.26 13.12 13.47
CA HIS A 228 7.66 13.44 13.72
C HIS A 228 8.45 13.25 12.41
N PRO A 229 8.39 14.22 11.47
CA PRO A 229 9.19 14.15 10.26
C PRO A 229 10.69 14.18 10.60
N GLY A 230 11.56 13.73 9.70
CA GLY A 230 12.99 13.65 9.97
C GLY A 230 13.74 12.72 9.02
N PRO A 231 15.03 12.43 9.28
CA PRO A 231 15.91 11.74 8.33
C PRO A 231 15.36 10.44 7.72
N LEU A 232 14.54 9.71 8.48
CA LEU A 232 13.92 8.44 8.09
C LEU A 232 12.48 8.54 7.57
N THR A 233 11.96 9.74 7.37
CA THR A 233 10.62 9.96 6.83
C THR A 233 10.68 10.01 5.30
N ARG A 234 9.74 9.33 4.63
CA ARG A 234 9.58 9.30 3.17
C ARG A 234 8.16 9.60 2.78
N TYR A 235 7.99 10.33 1.68
CA TYR A 235 6.71 10.77 1.15
C TYR A 235 6.51 10.19 -0.25
N MET A 236 5.33 9.61 -0.49
CA MET A 236 4.98 9.07 -1.80
C MET A 236 3.63 9.61 -2.24
N LEU A 237 3.55 10.15 -3.44
CA LEU A 237 2.28 10.39 -4.11
C LEU A 237 1.96 9.23 -5.06
N PHE A 238 0.82 8.57 -4.86
CA PHE A 238 0.36 7.48 -5.73
C PHE A 238 -0.78 7.95 -6.62
N VAL A 239 -0.67 7.77 -7.93
CA VAL A 239 -1.58 8.32 -8.96
C VAL A 239 -2.14 7.23 -9.88
N ASP A 240 -3.19 7.53 -10.66
CA ASP A 240 -3.78 6.55 -11.58
C ASP A 240 -2.92 6.33 -12.83
N LYS A 241 -2.43 7.41 -13.43
CA LYS A 241 -1.66 7.40 -14.68
C LYS A 241 -0.36 8.19 -14.50
N PRO A 242 0.72 7.77 -15.17
CA PRO A 242 1.96 8.52 -15.14
C PRO A 242 1.76 9.89 -15.78
N ALA A 243 2.51 10.88 -15.30
CA ALA A 243 2.51 12.19 -15.92
C ALA A 243 3.45 12.24 -17.12
N GLY A 244 3.11 13.08 -18.09
CA GLY A 244 3.94 13.27 -19.29
C GLY A 244 5.32 13.89 -19.01
N ASN A 245 5.49 14.50 -17.83
CA ASN A 245 6.73 15.11 -17.37
C ASN A 245 7.70 14.15 -16.67
N TRP A 246 7.34 12.86 -16.49
CA TRP A 246 8.19 11.83 -15.86
C TRP A 246 9.23 11.22 -16.81
N GLY A 247 9.24 11.63 -18.08
CA GLY A 247 10.06 11.00 -19.11
C GLY A 247 9.33 9.87 -19.85
N SER A 248 9.98 9.37 -20.90
CA SER A 248 9.37 8.42 -21.83
C SER A 248 9.14 7.06 -21.15
N ASN A 249 7.89 6.60 -21.12
CA ASN A 249 7.46 5.31 -20.54
C ASN A 249 7.70 5.15 -19.03
N ALA A 250 8.02 6.22 -18.30
CA ALA A 250 8.13 6.18 -16.85
C ALA A 250 6.75 5.91 -16.22
N VAL A 251 6.73 5.04 -15.21
CA VAL A 251 5.54 4.69 -14.42
C VAL A 251 5.70 5.02 -12.94
N GLY A 252 6.83 5.63 -12.59
CA GLY A 252 7.17 6.21 -11.31
C GLY A 252 8.46 7.01 -11.44
N VAL A 253 8.70 7.89 -10.48
CA VAL A 253 9.89 8.73 -10.36
C VAL A 253 10.21 8.95 -8.88
N ALA A 254 11.48 9.15 -8.55
CA ALA A 254 11.91 9.44 -7.18
C ALA A 254 13.12 10.37 -7.16
N LEU A 255 13.29 11.12 -6.07
CA LEU A 255 14.57 11.78 -5.80
C LEU A 255 15.54 10.73 -5.28
N ASP A 256 16.66 10.53 -5.98
CA ASP A 256 17.69 9.58 -5.55
C ASP A 256 18.20 9.97 -4.16
N ARG A 257 18.11 9.01 -3.22
CA ARG A 257 18.41 9.20 -1.79
C ARG A 257 17.70 10.39 -1.13
N GLY A 258 16.65 10.91 -1.78
CA GLY A 258 15.85 12.02 -1.30
C GLY A 258 14.70 11.57 -0.42
N LYS A 259 13.70 12.44 -0.28
CA LYS A 259 12.56 12.25 0.63
C LYS A 259 11.26 11.88 -0.08
N SER A 260 11.18 12.07 -1.38
CA SER A 260 9.92 11.99 -2.13
C SER A 260 10.01 11.06 -3.33
N ALA A 261 8.87 10.40 -3.58
CA ALA A 261 8.64 9.54 -4.73
C ALA A 261 7.22 9.77 -5.28
N MET A 262 7.01 9.44 -6.55
CA MET A 262 5.69 9.33 -7.17
C MET A 262 5.59 8.01 -7.92
N ALA A 263 4.45 7.32 -7.81
CA ALA A 263 4.23 6.05 -8.48
C ALA A 263 2.83 5.98 -9.10
N SER A 264 2.72 5.32 -10.25
CA SER A 264 1.45 5.14 -10.97
C SER A 264 0.89 3.74 -10.78
N ARG A 265 -0.44 3.64 -10.69
CA ARG A 265 -1.20 2.38 -10.74
C ARG A 265 -0.98 1.58 -12.02
N THR A 266 -0.54 2.23 -13.11
CA THR A 266 -0.16 1.53 -14.35
C THR A 266 1.16 0.77 -14.23
N GLY A 267 1.96 1.06 -13.22
CA GLY A 267 3.25 0.41 -12.98
C GLY A 267 3.13 -1.06 -12.53
N PRO A 268 4.27 -1.77 -12.47
CA PRO A 268 4.31 -3.16 -12.01
C PRO A 268 3.97 -3.26 -10.52
N ARG A 269 3.70 -4.48 -10.04
CA ARG A 269 3.37 -4.72 -8.62
C ARG A 269 4.44 -4.23 -7.64
N HIS A 270 5.71 -4.18 -8.06
CA HIS A 270 6.79 -3.66 -7.25
C HIS A 270 7.04 -2.15 -7.36
N ILE A 271 6.22 -1.39 -8.09
CA ILE A 271 6.50 0.03 -8.35
C ILE A 271 6.67 0.86 -7.07
N VAL A 272 5.85 0.63 -6.05
CA VAL A 272 5.99 1.36 -4.77
C VAL A 272 7.36 1.06 -4.11
N ALA A 273 7.75 -0.21 -4.06
CA ALA A 273 9.06 -0.59 -3.53
C ALA A 273 10.23 -0.12 -4.43
N HIS A 274 10.02 0.00 -5.73
CA HIS A 274 11.01 0.53 -6.67
C HIS A 274 11.32 2.00 -6.35
N GLU A 275 10.29 2.84 -6.35
CA GLU A 275 10.46 4.28 -6.15
C GLU A 275 10.89 4.60 -4.72
N LEU A 276 10.32 3.92 -3.71
CA LEU A 276 10.82 4.04 -2.33
C LEU A 276 12.26 3.58 -2.23
N GLY A 277 12.64 2.51 -2.95
CA GLY A 277 14.00 1.98 -2.99
C GLY A 277 15.03 3.05 -3.37
N HIS A 278 14.75 3.84 -4.41
CA HIS A 278 15.59 5.00 -4.78
C HIS A 278 15.78 5.99 -3.63
N THR A 279 14.72 6.29 -2.87
CA THR A 279 14.79 7.24 -1.74
C THR A 279 15.59 6.73 -0.53
N ILE A 280 15.92 5.43 -0.50
CA ILE A 280 16.61 4.77 0.62
C ILE A 280 17.88 4.04 0.19
N GLY A 281 18.48 4.40 -0.95
CA GLY A 281 19.80 3.91 -1.37
C GLY A 281 19.80 2.64 -2.23
N GLY A 282 18.63 2.17 -2.67
CA GLY A 282 18.50 1.14 -3.69
C GLY A 282 18.86 1.68 -5.08
N VAL A 283 19.46 0.83 -5.91
CA VAL A 283 19.97 1.22 -7.24
C VAL A 283 19.65 0.16 -8.31
N HIS A 284 19.53 0.59 -9.57
CA HIS A 284 19.20 -0.30 -10.69
C HIS A 284 20.33 -1.27 -11.04
N GLU A 285 21.59 -0.87 -10.86
CA GLU A 285 22.80 -1.64 -11.22
C GLU A 285 22.89 -2.97 -10.45
N HIS A 286 22.15 -3.07 -9.36
CA HIS A 286 22.10 -4.27 -8.53
C HIS A 286 20.80 -5.04 -8.72
N ALA A 287 19.93 -4.62 -9.63
CA ALA A 287 18.69 -5.32 -9.90
C ALA A 287 18.91 -6.61 -10.68
N GLN A 288 18.06 -7.60 -10.40
CA GLN A 288 17.88 -8.78 -11.22
C GLN A 288 16.65 -8.60 -12.11
N THR A 289 16.77 -8.93 -13.41
CA THR A 289 15.67 -8.84 -14.38
C THR A 289 15.17 -10.21 -14.88
N PHE A 290 15.93 -11.28 -14.66
CA PHE A 290 15.60 -12.65 -15.10
C PHE A 290 15.84 -13.66 -13.95
N PRO A 291 14.97 -14.68 -13.76
CA PRO A 291 13.77 -15.01 -14.54
C PRO A 291 12.55 -14.12 -14.23
N CYS A 292 12.66 -13.22 -13.26
CA CYS A 292 11.69 -12.20 -12.91
C CYS A 292 12.44 -10.93 -12.45
N ALA A 293 11.73 -9.80 -12.38
CA ALA A 293 12.25 -8.50 -11.92
C ALA A 293 12.28 -8.43 -10.39
N SER A 294 13.45 -8.24 -9.80
CA SER A 294 13.60 -7.75 -8.43
C SER A 294 13.05 -6.33 -8.29
N SER A 295 12.84 -5.85 -7.07
CA SER A 295 12.18 -4.57 -6.79
C SER A 295 12.87 -3.35 -7.40
N MET A 296 14.20 -3.35 -7.54
CA MET A 296 14.93 -2.25 -8.22
C MET A 296 15.07 -2.44 -9.73
N ALA A 297 14.50 -3.50 -10.32
CA ALA A 297 14.52 -3.62 -11.77
C ALA A 297 13.58 -2.57 -12.36
N GLY A 298 14.12 -1.80 -13.31
CA GLY A 298 13.34 -0.88 -14.12
C GLY A 298 12.18 -1.61 -14.81
N TYR A 299 11.13 -0.85 -15.13
CA TYR A 299 9.96 -1.43 -15.78
C TYR A 299 10.30 -1.90 -17.19
N VAL A 300 10.15 -3.20 -17.42
CA VAL A 300 10.16 -3.82 -18.74
C VAL A 300 8.81 -4.49 -18.97
N LEU A 301 8.25 -4.32 -20.17
CA LEU A 301 6.96 -4.88 -20.53
C LEU A 301 6.96 -6.41 -20.33
N ALA A 302 5.91 -6.92 -19.71
CA ALA A 302 5.69 -8.35 -19.43
C ALA A 302 6.67 -9.00 -18.43
N THR A 303 7.48 -8.23 -17.71
CA THR A 303 8.30 -8.79 -16.64
C THR A 303 7.45 -9.10 -15.41
N ILE A 304 7.58 -10.32 -14.91
CA ILE A 304 6.96 -10.76 -13.65
C ILE A 304 7.73 -10.11 -12.51
N SER A 305 7.04 -9.51 -11.55
CA SER A 305 7.67 -8.99 -10.33
C SER A 305 7.99 -10.15 -9.38
N CYS A 306 9.26 -10.30 -9.00
CA CYS A 306 9.64 -11.28 -8.01
C CYS A 306 9.30 -10.86 -6.57
N ARG A 307 9.05 -9.56 -6.32
CA ARG A 307 8.74 -9.02 -4.97
C ARG A 307 9.85 -9.26 -3.93
N TRP A 308 11.09 -8.93 -4.30
CA TRP A 308 12.24 -8.89 -3.38
C TRP A 308 13.33 -7.95 -3.92
N TYR A 309 14.09 -7.32 -3.03
CA TYR A 309 15.36 -6.67 -3.34
C TYR A 309 16.50 -7.68 -3.44
N THR A 310 17.39 -7.49 -4.40
CA THR A 310 18.63 -8.29 -4.46
C THR A 310 19.47 -8.13 -3.20
N SER A 311 20.27 -9.13 -2.83
CA SER A 311 21.12 -9.03 -1.63
C SER A 311 22.07 -7.82 -1.66
N ALA A 312 22.48 -7.37 -2.85
CA ALA A 312 23.25 -6.13 -2.99
C ALA A 312 22.42 -4.89 -2.67
N ASN A 313 21.19 -4.79 -3.18
CA ASN A 313 20.28 -3.70 -2.83
C ASN A 313 19.85 -3.74 -1.35
N GLN A 314 19.57 -4.92 -0.79
CA GLN A 314 19.29 -5.06 0.64
C GLN A 314 20.45 -4.51 1.50
N ARG A 315 21.71 -4.76 1.10
CA ARG A 315 22.88 -4.18 1.78
C ARG A 315 22.95 -2.66 1.62
N ASN A 316 22.82 -2.15 0.40
CA ASN A 316 22.88 -0.70 0.17
C ASN A 316 21.81 0.05 0.96
N ILE A 317 20.57 -0.46 0.96
CA ILE A 317 19.47 0.12 1.71
C ILE A 317 19.73 0.08 3.21
N ARG A 318 20.22 -1.06 3.72
CA ARG A 318 20.60 -1.17 5.13
C ARG A 318 21.71 -0.19 5.50
N GLU A 319 22.75 -0.08 4.69
CA GLU A 319 23.88 0.83 4.92
C GLU A 319 23.46 2.30 4.89
N PHE A 320 22.47 2.64 4.07
CA PHE A 320 21.88 3.97 4.03
C PHE A 320 21.03 4.26 5.28
N LEU A 321 20.18 3.32 5.71
CA LEU A 321 19.23 3.54 6.82
C LEU A 321 19.85 3.40 8.20
N THR A 322 20.78 2.45 8.41
CA THR A 322 21.29 2.10 9.75
C THR A 322 21.97 3.26 10.47
N PRO A 323 22.79 4.12 9.83
CA PRO A 323 23.38 5.28 10.51
C PRO A 323 22.35 6.30 11.03
N LEU A 324 21.10 6.21 10.57
CA LEU A 324 20.00 7.11 10.93
C LEU A 324 19.05 6.50 11.96
N LEU A 325 19.19 5.20 12.28
CA LEU A 325 18.28 4.36 13.10
C LEU A 325 18.86 3.99 14.47
#